data_AF-D9ULB5-F1
#
_entry.id   AF-D9ULB5-F1
#
_cell.length_a   1.000
_cell.length_b   1.000
_cell.length_c   1.000
_cell.angle_alpha   90.00
_cell.angle_beta   90.00
_cell.angle_gamma   90.00
#
_symmetry.space_group_name_H-M   'P 1'
#
loop_
_entity.id
_entity.type
_entity.pdbx_description
1 polymer ?
#
loop_
_entity_poly.entity_id
_entity_poly.type
_entity_poly.pdbx_seq_one_letter_code
_entity_poly.pdbx_strand_id
1 'polypeptide(L)'
;MPHGRHRHSPPLHRLLPPTAIAVVAVLGAGASWFSGQALVLRGLVLLVAVAALTGAVVMRRWDSVAGLRVAELDRARGADEWRHEERVAELETELEESREQRGELARKVRAKRAELAALRNEHAALLRRYAAAETGRANALEGRRRLAIEAASPARALPPAGTDRRPAPHPPVPPGTRPTPELYQRANA
;
A
#
# COMPACT_ATOMS: atom_id res chain seq x y z
N MET A 1 -5.70 -10.39 17.06
CA MET A 1 -5.01 -11.69 17.04
C MET A 1 -5.40 -12.51 18.27
N PRO A 2 -6.37 -13.42 18.18
CA PRO A 2 -6.75 -14.22 19.34
C PRO A 2 -5.84 -15.44 19.44
N HIS A 3 -5.04 -15.45 20.49
CA HIS A 3 -4.25 -16.61 20.92
C HIS A 3 -5.20 -17.63 21.54
N GLY A 4 -5.75 -18.51 20.71
CA GLY A 4 -6.53 -19.68 21.12
C GLY A 4 -5.65 -20.75 21.77
N ARG A 5 -5.08 -20.45 22.94
CA ARG A 5 -4.43 -21.44 23.79
C ARG A 5 -5.49 -22.13 24.64
N HIS A 6 -6.32 -22.96 24.00
CA HIS A 6 -7.28 -23.77 24.71
C HIS A 6 -6.86 -25.24 24.74
N ARG A 7 -6.64 -25.67 25.99
CA ARG A 7 -6.95 -26.99 26.52
C ARG A 7 -5.99 -28.11 26.10
N HIS A 8 -4.77 -28.01 26.61
CA HIS A 8 -4.05 -29.20 27.05
C HIS A 8 -4.53 -29.57 28.47
N SER A 9 -5.73 -30.14 28.55
CA SER A 9 -6.13 -30.91 29.74
C SER A 9 -5.44 -32.27 29.62
N PRO A 10 -4.45 -32.61 30.47
CA PRO A 10 -3.77 -33.90 30.41
C PRO A 10 -4.83 -35.00 30.62
N PRO A 11 -4.98 -35.92 29.66
CA PRO A 11 -6.17 -36.73 29.64
C PRO A 11 -6.04 -37.89 30.64
N LEU A 12 -7.08 -38.04 31.47
CA LEU A 12 -7.20 -39.03 32.57
C LEU A 12 -6.85 -40.46 32.15
N HIS A 13 -6.96 -40.81 30.87
CA HIS A 13 -6.62 -42.12 30.33
C HIS A 13 -5.11 -42.45 30.39
N ARG A 14 -4.22 -41.47 30.64
CA ARG A 14 -2.78 -41.71 30.84
C ARG A 14 -2.44 -42.42 32.16
N LEU A 15 -3.37 -42.49 33.10
CA LEU A 15 -3.16 -43.10 34.42
C LEU A 15 -3.56 -44.59 34.47
N LEU A 16 -4.22 -45.13 33.44
CA LEU A 16 -4.61 -46.54 33.38
C LEU A 16 -3.42 -47.54 33.33
N PRO A 17 -2.32 -47.26 32.61
CA PRO A 17 -1.16 -48.16 32.65
C PRO A 17 -0.42 -48.22 34.00
N PRO A 18 -0.11 -47.11 34.70
CA PRO A 18 0.58 -47.20 35.99
C PRO A 18 -0.29 -47.84 37.08
N THR A 19 -1.62 -47.71 37.04
CA THR A 19 -2.50 -48.41 37.98
C THR A 19 -2.51 -49.93 37.75
N ALA A 20 -2.38 -50.40 36.51
CA ALA A 20 -2.24 -51.83 36.23
C ALA A 20 -0.96 -52.42 36.85
N ILE A 21 0.16 -51.70 36.78
CA ILE A 21 1.43 -52.09 37.41
C ILE A 21 1.28 -52.13 38.94
N ALA A 22 0.58 -51.14 39.51
CA ALA A 22 0.30 -51.09 40.94
C ALA A 22 -0.59 -52.27 41.41
N VAL A 23 -1.60 -52.64 40.63
CA VAL A 23 -2.47 -53.81 40.94
C VAL A 23 -1.67 -55.10 40.95
N VAL A 24 -0.75 -55.30 40.00
CA VAL A 24 0.10 -56.50 39.94
C VAL A 24 1.09 -56.57 41.13
N ALA A 25 1.66 -55.44 41.55
CA ALA A 25 2.52 -55.37 42.73
C ALA A 25 1.77 -55.71 44.03
N VAL A 26 0.55 -55.19 44.20
CA VAL A 26 -0.31 -55.48 45.37
C VAL A 26 -0.72 -56.96 45.41
N LEU A 27 -1.04 -57.55 44.27
CA LEU A 27 -1.35 -58.99 44.18
C LEU A 27 -0.13 -59.86 44.52
N GLY A 28 1.07 -59.48 44.07
CA GLY A 28 2.32 -60.17 44.41
C GLY A 28 2.67 -60.11 45.90
N ALA A 29 2.50 -58.94 46.52
CA ALA A 29 2.72 -58.76 47.96
C ALA A 29 1.70 -59.54 48.81
N GLY A 30 0.41 -59.50 48.44
CA GLY A 30 -0.64 -60.27 49.11
C GLY A 30 -0.42 -61.79 49.06
N ALA A 31 0.11 -62.31 47.95
CA ALA A 31 0.42 -63.73 47.79
C ALA A 31 1.61 -64.19 48.65
N SER A 32 2.57 -63.31 48.95
CA SER A 32 3.77 -63.65 49.73
C SER A 32 3.50 -63.94 51.22
N TRP A 33 2.41 -63.40 51.78
CA TRP A 33 2.04 -63.61 53.19
C TRP A 33 1.54 -65.02 53.49
N PHE A 34 1.32 -65.86 52.48
CA PHE A 34 0.58 -67.12 52.62
C PHE A 34 1.43 -68.41 52.44
N SER A 35 2.76 -68.37 52.34
CA SER A 35 3.51 -69.49 51.70
C SER A 35 4.74 -70.07 52.39
N GLY A 36 4.77 -71.41 52.47
CA GLY A 36 5.95 -72.27 52.73
C GLY A 36 6.24 -73.37 51.67
N GLN A 37 5.56 -73.39 50.51
CA GLN A 37 5.68 -74.45 49.47
C GLN A 37 6.28 -73.95 48.14
N ALA A 38 7.11 -74.79 47.48
CA ALA A 38 7.82 -74.48 46.23
C ALA A 38 6.93 -74.09 45.02
N LEU A 39 5.67 -74.52 45.00
CA LEU A 39 4.70 -74.14 43.96
C LEU A 39 4.40 -72.63 43.99
N VAL A 40 4.44 -72.02 45.16
CA VAL A 40 4.14 -70.60 45.34
C VAL A 40 5.28 -69.72 44.83
N LEU A 41 6.55 -70.12 45.04
CA LEU A 41 7.69 -69.41 44.45
C LEU A 41 7.60 -69.36 42.92
N ARG A 42 7.20 -70.47 42.28
CA ARG A 42 7.03 -70.54 40.82
C ARG A 42 5.89 -69.65 40.33
N GLY A 43 4.78 -69.62 41.07
CA GLY A 43 3.67 -68.70 40.78
C GLY A 43 4.10 -67.24 40.88
N LEU A 44 4.92 -66.89 41.88
CA LEU A 44 5.43 -65.53 42.09
C LEU A 44 6.34 -65.07 40.93
N VAL A 45 7.26 -65.93 40.50
CA VAL A 45 8.15 -65.64 39.37
C VAL A 45 7.36 -65.44 38.07
N LEU A 46 6.33 -66.28 37.85
CA LEU A 46 5.48 -66.16 36.67
C LEU A 46 4.67 -64.85 36.68
N LEU A 47 4.21 -64.42 37.85
CA LEU A 47 3.53 -63.13 38.02
C LEU A 47 4.46 -61.94 37.73
N VAL A 48 5.70 -61.97 38.23
CA VAL A 48 6.71 -60.93 37.94
C VAL A 48 7.06 -60.89 36.45
N ALA A 49 7.20 -62.05 35.81
CA ALA A 49 7.47 -62.13 34.37
C ALA A 49 6.32 -61.55 33.54
N VAL A 50 5.07 -61.86 33.90
CA VAL A 50 3.88 -61.27 33.25
C VAL A 50 3.82 -59.75 33.47
N ALA A 51 4.14 -59.26 34.67
CA ALA A 51 4.22 -57.83 34.95
C ALA A 51 5.24 -57.11 34.05
N ALA A 52 6.45 -57.68 33.93
CA ALA A 52 7.52 -57.13 33.12
C ALA A 52 7.16 -57.12 31.63
N LEU A 53 6.58 -58.21 31.11
CA LEU A 53 6.09 -58.30 29.73
C LEU A 53 5.00 -57.26 29.45
N THR A 54 4.07 -57.08 30.39
CA THR A 54 2.99 -56.10 30.25
C THR A 54 3.54 -54.68 30.23
N GLY A 55 4.47 -54.34 31.14
CA GLY A 55 5.16 -53.04 31.15
C GLY A 55 5.93 -52.75 29.86
N ALA A 56 6.66 -53.75 29.34
CA ALA A 56 7.40 -53.64 28.09
C ALA A 56 6.48 -53.42 26.87
N VAL A 57 5.36 -54.14 26.79
CA VAL A 57 4.37 -53.97 25.71
C VAL A 57 3.70 -52.60 25.78
N VAL A 58 3.38 -52.11 26.98
CA VAL A 58 2.84 -50.77 27.17
C VAL A 58 3.84 -49.73 26.66
N MET A 59 5.10 -49.74 27.11
CA MET A 59 6.10 -48.78 26.64
C MET A 59 6.23 -48.79 25.11
N ARG A 60 6.32 -49.99 24.51
CA ARG A 60 6.48 -50.11 23.06
C ARG A 60 5.27 -49.62 22.27
N ARG A 61 4.05 -49.82 22.82
CA ARG A 61 2.82 -49.29 22.22
C ARG A 61 2.74 -47.77 22.34
N TRP A 62 3.26 -47.20 23.43
CA TRP A 62 3.31 -45.75 23.63
C TRP A 62 4.29 -45.07 22.67
N ASP A 63 5.48 -45.64 22.49
CA ASP A 63 6.46 -45.11 21.54
C ASP A 63 5.90 -45.08 20.10
N SER A 64 5.17 -46.14 19.72
CA SER A 64 4.55 -46.24 18.40
C SER A 64 3.42 -45.22 18.19
N VAL A 65 2.56 -45.04 19.18
CA VAL A 65 1.43 -44.10 19.10
C VAL A 65 1.91 -42.64 19.13
N ALA A 66 2.96 -42.34 19.90
CA ALA A 66 3.57 -41.02 19.93
C ALA A 66 4.18 -40.64 18.57
N GLY A 67 4.92 -41.56 17.94
CA GLY A 67 5.51 -41.34 16.62
C GLY A 67 4.46 -41.07 15.53
N LEU A 68 3.38 -41.85 15.51
CA LEU A 68 2.27 -41.65 14.57
C LEU A 68 1.63 -40.27 14.74
N ARG A 69 1.43 -39.84 15.99
CA ARG A 69 0.78 -38.55 16.27
C ARG A 69 1.66 -37.35 15.94
N VAL A 70 2.97 -37.46 16.11
CA VAL A 70 3.92 -36.43 15.66
C VAL A 70 3.91 -36.34 14.14
N ALA A 71 3.94 -37.48 13.43
CA ALA A 71 3.87 -37.48 11.97
C ALA A 71 2.55 -36.90 11.44
N GLU A 72 1.43 -37.15 12.11
CA GLU A 72 0.14 -36.55 11.76
C GLU A 72 0.11 -35.04 12.00
N LEU A 73 0.62 -34.57 13.13
CA LEU A 73 0.74 -33.14 13.43
C LEU A 73 1.68 -32.43 12.45
N ASP A 74 2.77 -33.07 12.05
CA ASP A 74 3.73 -32.51 11.10
C ASP A 74 3.11 -32.39 9.70
N ARG A 75 2.36 -33.41 9.25
CA ARG A 75 1.57 -33.32 8.01
C ARG A 75 0.49 -32.24 8.08
N ALA A 76 -0.20 -32.12 9.21
CA ALA A 76 -1.21 -31.09 9.40
C ALA A 76 -0.59 -29.68 9.36
N ARG A 77 0.58 -29.49 9.99
CA ARG A 77 1.34 -28.23 9.93
C ARG A 77 1.79 -27.89 8.52
N GLY A 78 2.35 -28.85 7.78
CA GLY A 78 2.74 -28.62 6.38
C GLY A 78 1.54 -28.24 5.51
N ALA A 79 0.38 -28.85 5.73
CA ALA A 79 -0.86 -28.46 5.04
C ALA A 79 -1.36 -27.07 5.43
N ASP A 80 -1.19 -26.66 6.70
CA ASP A 80 -1.53 -25.32 7.17
C ASP A 80 -0.59 -24.26 6.59
N GLU A 81 0.72 -24.53 6.57
CA GLU A 81 1.73 -23.66 5.96
C GLU A 81 1.45 -23.46 4.48
N TRP A 82 1.18 -24.53 3.74
CA TRP A 82 0.81 -24.44 2.32
C TRP A 82 -0.46 -23.60 2.08
N ARG A 83 -1.51 -23.81 2.89
CA ARG A 83 -2.73 -22.99 2.80
C ARG A 83 -2.48 -21.53 3.15
N HIS A 84 -1.57 -21.27 4.09
CA HIS A 84 -1.18 -19.91 4.45
C HIS A 84 -0.42 -19.23 3.31
N GLU A 85 0.51 -19.93 2.66
CA GLU A 85 1.23 -19.42 1.50
C GLU A 85 0.27 -19.11 0.34
N GLU A 86 -0.71 -19.99 0.09
CA GLU A 86 -1.74 -19.76 -0.93
C GLU A 86 -2.58 -18.52 -0.61
N ARG A 87 -3.03 -18.36 0.63
CA ARG A 87 -3.76 -17.16 1.08
C ARG A 87 -2.92 -15.88 0.98
N VAL A 88 -1.62 -15.96 1.25
CA VAL A 88 -0.72 -14.82 1.11
C VAL A 88 -0.59 -14.44 -0.36
N ALA A 89 -0.42 -15.42 -1.26
CA ALA A 89 -0.39 -15.17 -2.69
C ALA A 89 -1.70 -14.54 -3.19
N GLU A 90 -2.86 -15.05 -2.77
CA GLU A 90 -4.17 -14.44 -3.08
C GLU A 90 -4.22 -12.96 -2.65
N LEU A 91 -3.85 -12.66 -1.40
CA LEU A 91 -3.86 -11.29 -0.89
C LEU A 91 -2.89 -10.36 -1.62
N GLU A 92 -1.72 -10.86 -2.02
CA GLU A 92 -0.77 -10.11 -2.84
C GLU A 92 -1.37 -9.77 -4.21
N THR A 93 -2.08 -10.71 -4.83
CA THR A 93 -2.76 -10.45 -6.11
C THR A 93 -3.89 -9.44 -5.98
N GLU A 94 -4.76 -9.56 -4.97
CA GLU A 94 -5.84 -8.60 -4.71
C GLU A 94 -5.29 -7.19 -4.42
N LEU A 95 -4.15 -7.12 -3.72
CA LEU A 95 -3.51 -5.85 -3.41
C LEU A 95 -2.96 -5.18 -4.68
N GLU A 96 -2.35 -5.94 -5.58
CA GLU A 96 -1.88 -5.44 -6.87
C GLU A 96 -3.05 -4.98 -7.76
N GLU A 97 -4.14 -5.74 -7.83
CA GLU A 97 -5.36 -5.35 -8.55
C GLU A 97 -5.94 -4.03 -7.99
N SER A 98 -5.99 -3.89 -6.66
CA SER A 98 -6.47 -2.66 -6.02
C SER A 98 -5.58 -1.45 -6.36
N ARG A 99 -4.26 -1.65 -6.47
CA ARG A 99 -3.31 -0.60 -6.86
C ARG A 99 -3.51 -0.19 -8.30
N GLU A 100 -3.75 -1.14 -9.20
CA GLU A 100 -4.04 -0.88 -10.59
C GLU A 100 -5.32 -0.06 -10.75
N GLN A 101 -6.41 -0.47 -10.08
CA GLN A 101 -7.68 0.27 -10.07
C GLN A 101 -7.52 1.70 -9.51
N ARG A 102 -6.77 1.87 -8.41
CA ARG A 102 -6.45 3.20 -7.86
C ARG A 102 -5.67 4.04 -8.86
N GLY A 103 -4.71 3.44 -9.57
CA GLY A 103 -3.93 4.07 -10.62
C GLY A 103 -4.81 4.57 -11.77
N GLU A 104 -5.74 3.74 -12.24
CA GLU A 104 -6.71 4.13 -13.27
C GLU A 104 -7.59 5.30 -12.86
N LEU A 105 -8.16 5.24 -11.66
CA LEU A 105 -9.01 6.31 -11.14
C LEU A 105 -8.22 7.61 -10.98
N ALA A 106 -6.98 7.54 -10.50
CA ALA A 106 -6.10 8.70 -10.41
C ALA A 106 -5.81 9.30 -11.80
N ARG A 107 -5.58 8.46 -12.83
CA ARG A 107 -5.43 8.92 -14.22
C ARG A 107 -6.70 9.62 -14.72
N LYS A 108 -7.87 9.03 -14.50
CA LYS A 108 -9.17 9.60 -14.89
C LYS A 108 -9.42 10.96 -14.22
N VAL A 109 -9.15 11.09 -12.91
CA VAL A 109 -9.30 12.36 -12.18
C VAL A 109 -8.35 13.42 -12.72
N ARG A 110 -7.09 13.08 -12.98
CA ARG A 110 -6.13 14.03 -13.58
C ARG A 110 -6.57 14.47 -14.98
N ALA A 111 -7.05 13.55 -15.81
CA ALA A 111 -7.59 13.86 -17.14
C ALA A 111 -8.76 14.85 -17.04
N LYS A 112 -9.74 14.60 -16.16
CA LYS A 112 -10.88 15.51 -15.95
C LYS A 112 -10.49 16.88 -15.42
N ARG A 113 -9.49 16.96 -14.54
CA ARG A 113 -8.94 18.26 -14.09
C ARG A 113 -8.28 19.03 -15.23
N ALA A 114 -7.56 18.34 -16.11
CA ALA A 114 -6.95 18.95 -17.29
C ALA A 114 -8.01 19.43 -18.30
N GLU A 115 -9.05 18.63 -18.57
CA GLU A 115 -10.19 19.01 -19.42
C GLU A 115 -10.89 20.27 -18.87
N LEU A 116 -11.18 20.33 -17.56
CA LEU A 116 -11.81 21.52 -16.95
C LEU A 116 -10.93 22.77 -17.06
N ALA A 117 -9.60 22.63 -16.91
CA ALA A 117 -8.68 23.73 -17.09
C ALA A 117 -8.66 24.20 -18.55
N ALA A 118 -8.69 23.28 -19.51
CA ALA A 118 -8.77 23.59 -20.93
C ALA A 118 -10.07 24.35 -21.27
N LEU A 119 -11.24 23.88 -20.82
CA LEU A 119 -12.52 24.56 -21.03
C LEU A 119 -12.54 25.98 -20.43
N ARG A 120 -11.96 26.16 -19.24
CA ARG A 120 -11.84 27.50 -18.63
C ARG A 120 -10.95 28.42 -19.45
N ASN A 121 -9.86 27.91 -19.99
CA ASN A 121 -8.97 28.68 -20.86
C ASN A 121 -9.63 29.04 -22.19
N GLU A 122 -10.40 28.13 -22.78
CA GLU A 122 -11.21 28.38 -23.98
C GLU A 122 -12.25 29.47 -23.72
N HIS A 123 -12.95 29.41 -22.59
CA HIS A 123 -13.92 30.44 -22.20
C HIS A 123 -13.25 31.82 -22.01
N ALA A 124 -12.10 31.87 -21.35
CA ALA A 124 -11.33 33.11 -21.21
C ALA A 124 -10.85 33.65 -22.57
N ALA A 125 -10.45 32.77 -23.50
CA ALA A 125 -10.05 33.16 -24.83
C ALA A 125 -11.24 33.72 -25.64
N LEU A 126 -12.42 33.11 -25.54
CA LEU A 126 -13.66 33.61 -26.16
C LEU A 126 -14.03 35.00 -25.65
N LEU A 127 -14.00 35.23 -24.33
CA LEU A 127 -14.28 36.54 -23.74
C LEU A 127 -13.29 37.62 -24.19
N ARG A 128 -11.99 37.31 -24.26
CA ARG A 128 -10.98 38.25 -24.79
C ARG A 128 -11.23 38.59 -26.25
N ARG A 129 -11.58 37.60 -27.09
CA ARG A 129 -11.90 37.83 -28.50
C ARG A 129 -13.16 38.66 -28.68
N TYR A 130 -14.19 38.41 -27.88
CA TYR A 130 -15.43 39.21 -27.91
C TYR A 130 -15.17 40.65 -27.45
N ALA A 131 -14.45 40.82 -26.34
CA ALA A 131 -14.08 42.14 -25.84
C ALA A 131 -13.24 42.92 -26.86
N ALA A 132 -12.25 42.28 -27.51
CA ALA A 132 -11.45 42.89 -28.57
C ALA A 132 -12.28 43.26 -29.80
N ALA A 133 -13.27 42.43 -30.17
CA ALA A 133 -14.18 42.75 -31.25
C ALA A 133 -15.05 43.98 -30.92
N GLU A 134 -15.54 44.07 -29.68
CA GLU A 134 -16.38 45.20 -29.24
C GLU A 134 -15.59 46.50 -29.07
N THR A 135 -14.38 46.46 -28.51
CA THR A 135 -13.50 47.64 -28.47
C THR A 135 -13.06 48.04 -29.88
N GLY A 136 -12.84 47.09 -30.78
CA GLY A 136 -12.58 47.34 -32.20
C GLY A 136 -13.72 48.10 -32.88
N ARG A 137 -14.98 47.73 -32.62
CA ARG A 137 -16.16 48.45 -33.13
C ARG A 137 -16.24 49.87 -32.58
N ALA A 138 -16.05 50.05 -31.27
CA ALA A 138 -16.06 51.37 -30.64
C ALA A 138 -14.97 52.28 -31.21
N ASN A 139 -13.73 51.77 -31.33
CA ASN A 139 -12.61 52.51 -31.91
C ASN A 139 -12.86 52.90 -33.38
N ALA A 140 -13.51 52.04 -34.17
CA ALA A 140 -13.87 52.37 -35.55
C ALA A 140 -14.88 53.53 -35.62
N LEU A 141 -15.87 53.57 -34.71
CA LEU A 141 -16.83 54.67 -34.61
C LEU A 141 -16.17 55.97 -34.14
N GLU A 142 -15.31 55.91 -33.13
CA GLU A 142 -14.54 57.08 -32.68
C GLU A 142 -13.57 57.58 -33.75
N GLY A 143 -12.92 56.69 -34.48
CA GLY A 143 -12.07 57.04 -35.63
C GLY A 143 -12.87 57.81 -36.68
N ARG A 144 -14.07 57.33 -37.06
CA ARG A 144 -14.96 58.06 -37.97
C ARG A 144 -15.39 59.43 -37.42
N ARG A 145 -15.70 59.52 -36.11
CA ARG A 145 -16.03 60.80 -35.47
C ARG A 145 -14.86 61.79 -35.50
N ARG A 146 -13.65 61.35 -35.18
CA ARG A 146 -12.44 62.20 -35.22
C ARG A 146 -12.18 62.69 -36.65
N LEU A 147 -12.28 61.81 -37.64
CA LEU A 147 -12.14 62.18 -39.05
C LEU A 147 -13.19 63.20 -39.49
N ALA A 148 -14.44 63.06 -39.03
CA ALA A 148 -15.49 64.04 -39.33
C ALA A 148 -15.22 65.41 -38.68
N ILE A 149 -14.72 65.44 -37.44
CA ILE A 149 -14.34 66.68 -36.75
C ILE A 149 -13.17 67.38 -37.45
N GLU A 150 -12.14 66.62 -37.85
CA GLU A 150 -10.99 67.15 -38.58
C GLU A 150 -11.41 67.73 -39.94
N ALA A 151 -12.26 67.01 -40.69
CA ALA A 151 -12.81 67.49 -41.96
C ALA A 151 -13.74 68.72 -41.81
N ALA A 152 -14.42 68.86 -40.66
CA ALA A 152 -15.28 70.01 -40.36
C ALA A 152 -14.51 71.21 -39.75
N SER A 153 -13.24 71.03 -39.37
CA SER A 153 -12.40 72.14 -38.91
C SER A 153 -12.05 73.06 -40.08
N PRO A 154 -12.15 74.40 -39.91
CA PRO A 154 -11.83 75.33 -41.00
C PRO A 154 -10.36 75.16 -41.39
N ALA A 155 -10.10 75.01 -42.69
CA ALA A 155 -8.76 74.79 -43.24
C ALA A 155 -7.78 75.82 -42.64
N ARG A 156 -6.87 75.36 -41.78
CA ARG A 156 -5.77 76.18 -41.35
C ARG A 156 -4.96 76.49 -42.59
N ALA A 157 -4.96 77.76 -43.01
CA ALA A 157 -4.14 78.23 -44.12
C ALA A 157 -2.72 77.71 -43.90
N LEU A 158 -2.23 76.88 -44.83
CA LEU A 158 -0.85 76.47 -44.84
C LEU A 158 -0.01 77.76 -44.82
N PRO A 159 0.92 77.95 -43.88
CA PRO A 159 1.92 78.98 -44.08
C PRO A 159 2.60 78.68 -45.43
N PRO A 160 2.85 79.70 -46.26
CA PRO A 160 3.47 79.50 -47.56
C PRO A 160 4.74 78.69 -47.37
N ALA A 161 5.03 77.78 -48.32
CA ALA A 161 6.22 76.94 -48.31
C ALA A 161 7.49 77.79 -48.16
N GLY A 162 7.91 77.95 -46.91
CA GLY A 162 9.07 78.71 -46.50
C GLY A 162 10.21 77.74 -46.24
N THR A 163 11.12 77.70 -47.21
CA THR A 163 12.55 77.41 -47.07
C THR A 163 12.95 76.26 -46.15
N ASP A 164 13.35 75.16 -46.78
CA ASP A 164 14.47 74.28 -46.41
C ASP A 164 15.13 74.58 -45.04
N ARG A 165 14.55 74.04 -43.97
CA ARG A 165 15.24 73.93 -42.68
C ARG A 165 15.76 72.50 -42.55
N ARG A 166 16.93 72.29 -43.14
CA ARG A 166 17.80 71.15 -42.86
C ARG A 166 17.86 70.91 -41.34
N PRO A 167 17.52 69.72 -40.82
CA PRO A 167 17.72 69.42 -39.41
C PRO A 167 19.23 69.46 -39.14
N ALA A 168 19.62 70.25 -38.14
CA ALA A 168 20.99 70.26 -37.67
C ALA A 168 21.38 68.84 -37.22
N PRO A 169 22.61 68.37 -37.53
CA PRO A 169 23.05 67.05 -37.11
C PRO A 169 23.03 66.95 -35.58
N HIS A 170 22.33 65.94 -35.06
CA HIS A 170 22.45 65.54 -33.67
C HIS A 170 23.91 65.17 -33.38
N PRO A 171 24.49 65.62 -32.25
CA PRO A 171 25.81 65.15 -31.84
C PRO A 171 25.77 63.63 -31.58
N PRO A 172 26.86 62.90 -31.89
CA PRO A 172 26.89 61.45 -31.73
C PRO A 172 26.68 61.06 -30.27
N VAL A 173 25.67 60.23 -30.03
CA VAL A 173 25.51 59.53 -28.75
C VAL A 173 26.66 58.53 -28.63
N PRO A 174 27.45 58.55 -27.54
CA PRO A 174 28.53 57.59 -27.35
C PRO A 174 27.96 56.15 -27.28
N PRO A 175 28.58 55.16 -27.96
CA PRO A 175 28.11 53.79 -27.91
C PRO A 175 28.42 53.20 -26.53
N GLY A 176 27.44 53.15 -25.64
CA GLY A 176 27.68 52.56 -24.32
C GLY A 176 26.58 52.75 -23.30
N THR A 177 25.39 52.19 -23.55
CA THR A 177 24.57 51.59 -22.47
C THR A 177 23.47 50.74 -23.09
N ARG A 178 23.83 49.50 -23.48
CA ARG A 178 22.82 48.44 -23.49
C ARG A 178 22.43 48.22 -22.02
N PRO A 179 21.14 48.24 -21.65
CA PRO A 179 20.75 47.81 -20.31
C PRO A 179 21.12 46.33 -20.18
N THR A 180 22.15 46.05 -19.38
CA THR A 180 22.49 44.69 -19.00
C THR A 180 21.49 44.18 -17.95
N PRO A 181 21.20 42.87 -17.90
CA PRO A 181 20.20 42.30 -16.99
C PRO A 181 20.40 42.64 -15.51
N GLU A 182 21.62 43.00 -15.11
CA GLU A 182 21.96 43.33 -13.72
C GLU A 182 21.33 44.64 -13.22
N LEU A 183 21.06 45.60 -14.12
CA LEU A 183 20.39 46.85 -13.76
C LEU A 183 18.95 46.62 -13.28
N TYR A 184 18.29 45.57 -13.76
CA TYR A 184 16.95 45.18 -13.31
C TYR A 184 16.97 44.37 -12.01
N GLN A 185 18.05 43.64 -11.71
CA GLN A 185 18.16 42.89 -10.45
C GLN A 185 18.43 43.81 -9.26
N ARG A 186 19.15 44.92 -9.44
CA ARG A 186 19.44 45.86 -8.35
C ARG A 186 18.27 46.78 -7.98
N ALA A 187 17.31 46.97 -8.88
CA ALA A 187 16.12 47.79 -8.63
C ALA A 187 14.98 47.03 -7.93
N ASN A 188 15.07 45.70 -7.86
CA ASN A 188 14.06 44.82 -7.25
C ASN A 188 14.55 44.15 -5.94
N ALA A 189 15.63 44.66 -5.34
CA ALA A 189 16.08 44.33 -3.99
C ALA A 189 15.79 45.51 -3.06
#